data_AF-A0A183NTY4-F1
#
_entry.id   AF-A0A183NTY4-F1
#
_cell.length_a   1.000
_cell.length_b   1.000
_cell.length_c   1.000
_cell.angle_alpha   90.00
_cell.angle_beta   90.00
_cell.angle_gamma   90.00
#
_symmetry.space_group_name_H-M   'P 1'
#
loop_
_entity.id
_entity.type
_entity.pdbx_description
1 polymer ?
#
loop_
_entity_poly.entity_id
_entity_poly.type
_entity_poly.pdbx_seq_one_letter_code
_entity_poly.pdbx_strand_id
1 'polypeptide(L)' 'MNPTDFEATHTDLPIDANPPTTEENRMAIRQIKNGKAAGPDNIPAEALKSDIELNTNMLHLLFKKI' A
#
# COMPACT_ATOMS: atom_id res chain seq x y z
N MET A 1 -4.14 8.78 39.62
CA MET A 1 -4.37 8.45 38.20
C MET A 1 -3.05 8.68 37.49
N ASN A 2 -2.26 7.63 37.26
CA ASN A 2 -1.09 7.75 36.38
C ASN A 2 -1.60 7.67 34.94
N PRO A 3 -1.14 8.54 34.02
CA PRO A 3 -1.30 8.26 32.61
C PRO A 3 -0.46 7.01 32.32
N THR A 4 -1.12 5.97 31.80
CA THR A 4 -0.46 4.78 31.28
C THR A 4 0.43 5.22 30.12
N ASP A 5 1.73 5.30 30.39
CA ASP A 5 2.78 5.51 29.40
C ASP A 5 2.91 4.21 28.61
N PHE A 6 1.99 4.01 27.67
CA PHE A 6 2.15 2.97 26.67
C PHE A 6 3.24 3.46 25.72
N GLU A 7 4.47 3.09 26.05
CA GLU A 7 5.63 3.19 25.19
C GLU A 7 5.30 2.44 23.90
N ALA A 8 4.76 3.19 22.92
CA ALA A 8 4.77 2.74 21.55
C ALA A 8 6.24 2.62 21.20
N THR A 9 6.77 1.40 21.21
CA THR A 9 8.05 1.11 20.56
C THR A 9 7.91 1.59 19.13
N HIS A 10 8.41 2.79 18.88
CA HIS A 10 8.53 3.34 17.55
C HIS A 10 9.55 2.42 16.89
N THR A 11 9.04 1.44 16.17
CA THR A 11 9.84 0.70 15.22
C THR A 11 10.27 1.74 14.18
N ASP A 12 11.40 2.38 14.44
CA ASP A 12 12.13 3.32 13.56
C ASP A 12 12.70 2.55 12.36
N LEU A 13 11.87 1.73 11.72
CA LEU A 13 12.13 1.22 10.40
C LEU A 13 11.99 2.44 9.49
N PRO A 14 13.07 2.91 8.85
CA PRO A 14 12.99 4.04 7.96
C PRO A 14 12.00 3.68 6.85
N ILE A 15 10.87 4.38 6.83
CA ILE A 15 9.93 4.31 5.72
C ILE A 15 10.67 4.93 4.54
N ASP A 16 10.90 4.15 3.50
CA ASP A 16 11.41 4.68 2.24
C ASP A 16 10.34 5.61 1.67
N ALA A 17 10.62 6.92 1.74
CA ALA A 17 9.73 7.96 1.24
C ALA A 17 9.88 8.17 -0.28
N ASN A 18 10.71 7.36 -0.96
CA ASN A 18 10.80 7.40 -2.40
C ASN A 18 9.47 6.94 -3.03
N PRO A 19 9.05 7.56 -4.15
CA PRO A 19 7.90 7.10 -4.92
C PRO A 19 8.04 5.61 -5.28
N PRO A 20 6.98 4.80 -5.11
CA PRO A 20 7.05 3.38 -5.41
C PRO A 20 7.27 3.14 -6.90
N THR A 21 8.05 2.11 -7.19
CA THR A 21 8.39 1.72 -8.57
C THR A 21 7.20 1.09 -9.29
N THR A 22 7.23 1.11 -10.62
CA THR A 22 6.22 0.46 -11.48
C THR A 22 6.10 -1.03 -11.19
N GLU A 23 7.21 -1.72 -10.92
CA GLU A 23 7.20 -3.16 -10.64
C GLU A 23 6.62 -3.46 -9.24
N GLU A 24 6.91 -2.63 -8.23
CA GLU A 24 6.27 -2.75 -6.90
C GLU A 24 4.76 -2.57 -6.99
N ASN A 25 4.28 -1.57 -7.73
CA ASN A 25 2.85 -1.36 -7.96
C ASN A 25 2.21 -2.58 -8.65
N ARG A 26 2.86 -3.12 -9.68
CA ARG A 26 2.39 -4.30 -10.41
C ARG A 26 2.35 -5.55 -9.53
N MET A 27 3.38 -5.76 -8.70
CA MET A 27 3.44 -6.87 -7.75
C MET A 27 2.36 -6.73 -6.68
N ALA A 28 2.17 -5.54 -6.10
CA ALA A 28 1.12 -5.29 -5.12
C ALA A 28 -0.28 -5.57 -5.71
N ILE A 29 -0.57 -5.05 -6.92
CA ILE A 29 -1.84 -5.32 -7.61
C ILE A 29 -2.04 -6.83 -7.83
N ARG A 30 -1.00 -7.56 -8.22
CA ARG A 30 -1.06 -9.04 -8.36
C ARG A 30 -1.34 -9.74 -7.04
N GLN A 31 -0.70 -9.31 -5.95
CA GLN A 31 -0.92 -9.90 -4.62
C GLN A 31 -2.34 -9.62 -4.11
N ILE A 32 -2.87 -8.42 -4.34
CA ILE A 32 -4.24 -8.08 -3.96
C ILE A 32 -5.25 -8.90 -4.79
N LYS A 33 -5.04 -9.02 -6.10
CA LYS A 33 -5.88 -9.87 -6.98
C LYS A 33 -5.88 -11.35 -6.57
N ASN A 34 -4.76 -11.83 -6.04
CA ASN A 34 -4.63 -13.21 -5.57
C ASN A 34 -5.09 -13.40 -4.12
N GLY A 35 -5.72 -12.39 -3.50
CA GLY A 35 -6.23 -12.45 -2.13
C GLY A 35 -5.14 -12.57 -1.06
N LYS A 36 -3.86 -12.36 -1.41
CA LYS A 36 -2.73 -12.44 -0.47
C LYS A 36 -2.53 -11.16 0.33
N ALA A 37 -3.03 -10.03 -0.16
CA ALA A 37 -2.97 -8.76 0.55
C ALA A 37 -4.33 -8.51 1.23
N ALA A 38 -4.53 -9.12 2.41
CA ALA A 38 -5.60 -8.74 3.31
C ALA A 38 -5.23 -7.40 3.97
N GLY A 39 -5.61 -6.29 3.34
CA GLY A 39 -5.58 -4.99 4.01
C GLY A 39 -6.64 -4.93 5.13
N PRO A 40 -6.46 -4.08 6.16
CA PRO A 40 -7.41 -3.95 7.27
C PRO A 40 -8.83 -3.58 6.81
N ASP A 41 -8.96 -3.01 5.61
CA ASP A 41 -10.22 -2.50 5.06
C ASP A 41 -11.06 -3.56 4.32
N ASN A 42 -10.59 -4.81 4.21
CA ASN A 42 -11.30 -5.91 3.51
C ASN A 42 -11.79 -5.56 2.09
N ILE A 43 -11.10 -4.64 1.39
CA ILE A 43 -11.49 -4.22 0.05
C ILE A 43 -11.40 -5.45 -0.88
N PRO A 44 -12.50 -5.90 -1.50
CA PRO A 44 -12.50 -7.11 -2.31
C PRO A 44 -11.56 -6.95 -3.51
N ALA A 45 -10.85 -8.02 -3.86
CA ALA A 45 -10.05 -8.08 -5.09
C ALA A 45 -10.87 -7.76 -6.34
N GLU A 46 -12.18 -8.02 -6.30
CA GLU A 46 -13.17 -7.69 -7.32
C GLU A 46 -13.38 -6.18 -7.50
N ALA A 47 -13.09 -5.35 -6.51
CA ALA A 47 -13.13 -3.89 -6.64
C ALA A 47 -11.89 -3.36 -7.40
N LEU A 48 -10.80 -4.12 -7.42
CA LEU A 48 -9.55 -3.82 -8.17
C LEU A 48 -9.47 -4.55 -9.52
N LYS A 49 -10.62 -4.93 -10.09
CA LYS A 49 -10.69 -5.69 -11.35
C LYS A 49 -10.37 -4.88 -12.62
N SER A 50 -10.05 -3.59 -12.49
CA SER A 50 -9.63 -2.74 -13.61
C SER A 50 -8.26 -3.17 -14.18
N ASP A 51 -7.97 -2.72 -15.41
CA ASP A 51 -6.74 -3.03 -16.12
C ASP A 51 -5.50 -2.71 -15.25
N ILE A 52 -4.60 -3.69 -15.10
CA ILE A 52 -3.38 -3.58 -14.30
C ILE A 52 -2.53 -2.43 -14.81
N GLU A 53 -2.49 -2.24 -16.13
CA GLU A 53 -1.70 -1.20 -16.78
C GLU A 53 -2.28 0.18 -16.48
N LEU A 54 -3.61 0.32 -16.51
CA LEU A 54 -4.30 1.56 -16.15
C LEU A 54 -4.09 1.90 -14.68
N ASN A 55 -4.25 0.94 -13.76
CA ASN A 55 -4.04 1.17 -12.34
C ASN A 55 -2.58 1.52 -12.03
N THR A 56 -1.62 0.86 -12.69
CA THR A 56 -0.18 1.14 -12.51
C THR A 56 0.17 2.54 -13.01
N ASN A 57 -0.35 2.94 -14.18
CA ASN A 57 -0.11 4.27 -14.74
C ASN A 57 -0.76 5.38 -13.90
N MET A 58 -1.97 5.15 -13.39
CA MET A 58 -2.65 6.09 -12.50
C MET A 58 -1.90 6.25 -11.17
N LEU A 59 -1.48 5.15 -10.55
CA LEU A 59 -0.66 5.18 -9.33
C LEU A 59 0.67 5.90 -9.56
N HIS A 60 1.39 5.57 -10.65
CA HIS A 60 2.64 6.23 -11.00
C HIS A 60 2.48 7.76 -11.17
N LEU A 61 1.39 8.20 -11.81
CA LEU A 61 1.09 9.62 -11.96
C LEU A 61 0.77 10.31 -10.63
N LEU A 62 0.06 9.63 -9.72
CA LEU A 62 -0.28 10.16 -8.40
C LEU A 62 0.97 10.33 -7.54
N PHE A 63 1.86 9.34 -7.52
CA PHE A 63 3.10 9.40 -6.75
C PHE A 63 4.12 10.41 -7.31
N LYS A 64 4.02 10.79 -8.59
CA LYS A 64 4.85 11.85 -9.18
C LYS A 64 4.46 13.27 -8.72
N LYS A 65 3.27 13.44 -8.14
CA LYS A 65 2.76 14.75 -7.67
C LYS A 65 3.05 15.03 -6.19
N ILE A 66 3.56 14.05 -5.46
CA ILE A 66 3.93 14.13 -4.04
C ILE A 66 5.42 14.40 -3.96
#